data_AF-A0A9P5X338-F1
#
_entry.id   AF-A0A9P5X338-F1
#
_cell.length_a   1.000
_cell.length_b   1.000
_cell.length_c   1.000
_cell.angle_alpha   90.00
_cell.angle_beta   90.00
_cell.angle_gamma   90.00
#
_symmetry.space_group_name_H-M   'P 1'
#
loop_
_entity.id
_entity.type
_entity.pdbx_description
1 polymer ?
#
loop_
_entity_poly.entity_id
_entity_poly.type
_entity_poly.pdbx_seq_one_letter_code
_entity_poly.pdbx_strand_id
1 'polypeptide(L)'
;MVSDALTHACDQPTIIAYNSHLQSYVDFCKEYNLNPYPSEQQLARYIVYMCDVIKPPTVETYLSGNVYRLQPFYPDIKSNRDSDSAKQVLKGCGRLKSTTILHKLPLSFAQVENISTHYRANNTIDDNLFLAILTGGFFGLLRIGEITDPDDPLLTNRKKITRRNSFITEGSAPKSAALSHKTNLKRNRRSSYPVVNIARYVLLRDRRFPDADWLWLTSRGVPPSRTWFLYRFHQFFPKESGGHSLRAGGATLLARYNYDFNSIQALASDLLYMGCHSQ
;
A
#
# COMPACT_ATOMS: atom_id res chain seq x y z
N MET A 1 -9.21 20.07 -22.09
CA MET A 1 -8.55 20.85 -21.00
C MET A 1 -8.94 20.40 -19.59
N VAL A 2 -10.19 20.52 -19.12
CA VAL A 2 -10.56 20.08 -17.75
C VAL A 2 -10.54 18.54 -17.59
N SER A 3 -11.02 17.80 -18.60
CA SER A 3 -10.94 16.33 -18.62
C SER A 3 -9.49 15.81 -18.66
N ASP A 4 -8.60 16.49 -19.38
CA ASP A 4 -7.17 16.15 -19.44
C ASP A 4 -6.48 16.42 -18.10
N ALA A 5 -6.78 17.54 -17.45
CA ALA A 5 -6.26 17.87 -16.12
C ALA A 5 -6.72 16.88 -15.05
N LEU A 6 -7.99 16.45 -15.08
CA LEU A 6 -8.53 15.43 -14.17
C LEU A 6 -7.91 14.05 -14.38
N THR A 7 -7.60 13.70 -15.63
CA THR A 7 -6.92 12.45 -15.97
C THR A 7 -5.47 12.47 -15.48
N HIS A 8 -4.77 13.61 -15.58
CA HIS A 8 -3.41 13.76 -15.05
C HIS A 8 -3.35 13.89 -13.52
N ALA A 9 -4.45 14.25 -12.85
CA ALA A 9 -4.52 14.34 -11.39
C ALA A 9 -4.72 12.96 -10.71
N CYS A 10 -5.23 11.96 -11.43
CA CYS A 10 -5.42 10.61 -10.90
C CYS A 10 -4.23 9.70 -11.23
N ASP A 11 -3.81 8.90 -10.26
CA ASP A 11 -2.79 7.89 -10.49
C ASP A 11 -3.27 6.81 -11.47
N GLN A 12 -2.34 6.31 -12.30
CA GLN A 12 -2.63 5.29 -13.32
C GLN A 12 -3.38 4.05 -12.79
N PRO A 13 -3.02 3.46 -11.62
CA PRO A 13 -3.78 2.35 -11.05
C PRO A 13 -5.23 2.69 -10.71
N THR A 14 -5.48 3.93 -10.27
CA THR A 14 -6.83 4.40 -9.96
C THR A 14 -7.66 4.50 -11.22
N ILE A 15 -7.07 4.98 -12.32
CA ILE A 15 -7.75 5.05 -13.63
C ILE A 15 -8.13 3.65 -14.12
N ILE A 16 -7.20 2.69 -14.02
CA ILE A 16 -7.45 1.30 -14.43
C ILE A 16 -8.55 0.67 -13.58
N ALA A 17 -8.53 0.86 -12.26
CA ALA A 17 -9.59 0.38 -11.38
C ALA A 17 -10.95 1.00 -11.74
N TYR A 18 -11.01 2.31 -11.98
CA TYR A 18 -12.25 2.99 -12.34
C TYR A 18 -12.79 2.58 -13.71
N ASN A 19 -11.92 2.25 -14.67
CA ASN A 19 -12.34 1.65 -15.93
C ASN A 19 -12.98 0.27 -15.70
N SER A 20 -12.40 -0.55 -14.82
CA SER A 20 -12.99 -1.84 -14.43
C SER A 20 -14.34 -1.66 -13.74
N HIS A 21 -14.49 -0.64 -12.88
CA HIS A 21 -15.76 -0.36 -12.22
C HIS A 21 -16.85 0.04 -13.23
N LEU A 22 -16.50 0.93 -14.17
CA LEU A 22 -17.41 1.35 -15.23
C LEU A 22 -17.84 0.15 -16.08
N GLN A 23 -16.90 -0.70 -16.48
CA GLN A 23 -17.19 -1.88 -17.28
C GLN A 23 -18.17 -2.81 -16.55
N SER A 24 -17.97 -3.03 -15.25
CA SER A 24 -18.88 -3.80 -14.39
C SER A 24 -20.31 -3.26 -14.38
N TYR A 25 -20.48 -1.94 -14.39
CA TYR A 25 -21.81 -1.31 -14.46
C TYR A 25 -22.44 -1.43 -15.85
N VAL A 26 -21.64 -1.23 -16.90
CA VAL A 26 -22.09 -1.38 -18.29
C VAL A 26 -22.54 -2.81 -18.57
N ASP A 27 -21.79 -3.80 -18.08
CA ASP A 27 -22.12 -5.21 -18.26
C ASP A 27 -23.41 -5.57 -17.53
N PHE A 28 -23.60 -5.07 -16.30
CA PHE A 28 -24.89 -5.17 -15.59
C PHE A 28 -26.05 -4.57 -16.41
N CYS A 29 -25.88 -3.38 -16.98
CA CYS A 29 -26.93 -2.78 -17.81
C CYS A 29 -27.23 -3.62 -19.06
N LYS A 30 -26.21 -4.19 -19.72
CA LYS A 30 -26.39 -5.05 -20.89
C LYS A 30 -27.09 -6.35 -20.54
N GLU A 31 -26.66 -7.02 -19.47
CA GLU A 31 -27.18 -8.31 -19.03
C GLU A 31 -28.67 -8.26 -18.75
N TYR A 32 -29.13 -7.19 -18.10
CA TYR A 32 -30.54 -7.00 -17.76
C TYR A 32 -31.31 -6.14 -18.76
N ASN A 33 -30.73 -5.81 -19.91
CA ASN A 33 -31.30 -4.95 -20.94
C ASN A 33 -31.84 -3.61 -20.37
N LEU A 34 -31.06 -2.99 -19.50
CA LEU A 34 -31.39 -1.74 -18.81
C LEU A 34 -30.78 -0.54 -19.51
N ASN A 35 -31.44 0.61 -19.39
CA ASN A 35 -30.87 1.89 -19.80
C ASN A 35 -29.58 2.17 -18.99
N PRO A 36 -28.46 2.59 -19.64
CA PRO A 36 -27.22 2.94 -18.94
C PRO A 36 -27.30 4.20 -18.07
N TYR A 37 -28.43 4.91 -18.05
CA TYR A 37 -28.65 6.07 -17.20
C TYR A 37 -28.65 5.67 -15.70
N PRO A 38 -27.72 6.22 -14.89
CA PRO A 38 -27.55 5.83 -13.49
C PRO A 38 -28.51 6.58 -12.56
N SER A 39 -29.80 6.26 -12.67
CA SER A 39 -30.82 6.75 -11.74
C SER A 39 -30.63 6.17 -10.33
N GLU A 40 -31.25 6.80 -9.33
CA GLU A 40 -31.28 6.28 -7.95
C GLU A 40 -31.71 4.80 -7.90
N GLN A 41 -32.82 4.46 -8.57
CA GLN A 41 -33.32 3.09 -8.61
C GLN A 41 -32.36 2.13 -9.32
N GLN A 42 -31.71 2.59 -10.39
CA GLN A 42 -30.76 1.77 -11.15
C GLN A 42 -29.49 1.50 -10.34
N LEU A 43 -28.98 2.50 -9.62
CA LEU A 43 -27.85 2.34 -8.72
C LEU A 43 -28.19 1.43 -7.54
N ALA A 44 -29.41 1.53 -6.98
CA ALA A 44 -29.89 0.62 -5.95
C ALA A 44 -29.90 -0.85 -6.43
N ARG A 45 -30.41 -1.11 -7.65
CA ARG A 45 -30.38 -2.46 -8.25
C ARG A 45 -28.96 -2.96 -8.47
N TYR A 46 -28.09 -2.10 -9.00
CA TYR A 46 -26.68 -2.41 -9.18
C TYR A 46 -25.97 -2.76 -7.87
N ILE A 47 -26.28 -2.06 -6.77
CA ILE A 47 -25.74 -2.37 -5.44
C ILE A 47 -26.13 -3.78 -5.00
N VAL A 48 -27.40 -4.16 -5.15
CA VAL A 48 -27.87 -5.50 -4.80
C VAL A 48 -27.13 -6.56 -5.60
N TYR A 49 -27.11 -6.39 -6.93
CA TYR A 49 -26.39 -7.27 -7.86
C TYR A 49 -24.92 -7.43 -7.48
N MET A 50 -24.19 -6.32 -7.27
CA MET A 50 -22.78 -6.38 -6.91
C MET A 50 -22.55 -6.99 -5.54
N CYS A 51 -23.46 -6.76 -4.57
CA CYS A 51 -23.33 -7.34 -3.25
C CYS A 51 -23.49 -8.87 -3.26
N ASP A 52 -24.09 -9.48 -4.29
CA ASP A 52 -24.09 -10.95 -4.47
C ASP A 52 -22.72 -11.49 -4.84
N VAL A 53 -21.91 -10.69 -5.53
CA VAL A 53 -20.60 -11.10 -6.05
C VAL A 53 -19.45 -10.67 -5.13
N ILE A 54 -19.53 -9.48 -4.54
CA ILE A 54 -18.46 -8.86 -3.75
C ILE A 54 -18.97 -8.25 -2.44
N LYS A 55 -18.03 -7.92 -1.53
CA LYS A 55 -18.36 -7.38 -0.22
C LYS A 55 -18.93 -5.94 -0.32
N PRO A 56 -19.91 -5.56 0.51
CA PRO A 56 -20.53 -4.23 0.46
C PRO A 56 -19.54 -3.04 0.52
N PRO A 57 -18.46 -3.05 1.33
CA PRO A 57 -17.46 -1.97 1.29
C PRO A 57 -16.73 -1.86 -0.06
N THR A 58 -16.56 -2.98 -0.76
CA THR A 58 -15.98 -2.99 -2.11
C THR A 58 -16.95 -2.41 -3.12
N VAL A 59 -18.26 -2.67 -2.97
CA VAL A 59 -19.30 -2.05 -3.82
C VAL A 59 -19.27 -0.53 -3.71
N GLU A 60 -19.07 0.03 -2.51
CA GLU A 60 -18.95 1.48 -2.33
C GLU A 60 -17.76 2.09 -3.11
N THR A 61 -16.67 1.33 -3.23
CA THR A 61 -15.49 1.71 -4.04
C THR A 61 -15.84 1.69 -5.54
N TYR A 62 -16.60 0.69 -5.99
CA TYR A 62 -17.10 0.62 -7.36
C TYR A 62 -18.02 1.79 -7.70
N LEU A 63 -18.96 2.13 -6.81
CA LEU A 63 -19.83 3.29 -6.96
C LEU A 63 -19.04 4.59 -7.09
N SER A 64 -17.97 4.75 -6.29
CA SER A 64 -17.11 5.94 -6.35
C SER A 64 -16.39 6.04 -7.71
N GLY A 65 -15.90 4.92 -8.25
CA GLY A 65 -15.32 4.88 -9.60
C GLY A 65 -16.35 5.16 -10.70
N ASN A 66 -17.56 4.63 -10.56
CA ASN A 66 -18.66 4.90 -11.49
C ASN A 66 -19.03 6.38 -11.50
N VAL A 67 -19.20 7.01 -10.32
CA VAL A 67 -19.41 8.46 -10.20
C VAL A 67 -18.31 9.22 -10.93
N TYR A 68 -17.03 8.91 -10.67
CA TYR A 68 -15.92 9.59 -11.33
C TYR A 68 -15.97 9.49 -12.86
N ARG A 69 -16.28 8.31 -13.41
CA ARG A 69 -16.28 8.07 -14.87
C ARG A 69 -17.53 8.57 -15.58
N LEU A 70 -18.69 8.50 -14.93
CA LEU A 70 -19.98 8.80 -15.53
C LEU A 70 -20.43 10.23 -15.29
N GLN A 71 -19.94 10.92 -14.27
CA GLN A 71 -20.32 12.30 -13.95
C GLN A 71 -20.20 13.29 -15.13
N PRO A 72 -19.18 13.20 -16.02
CA PRO A 72 -19.12 14.06 -17.20
C PRO A 72 -20.32 13.91 -18.16
N PHE A 73 -20.98 12.75 -18.16
CA PHE A 73 -22.11 12.43 -19.04
C PHE A 73 -23.45 12.50 -18.30
N TYR A 74 -23.45 12.20 -17.00
CA TYR A 74 -24.62 12.17 -16.13
C TYR A 74 -24.31 12.99 -14.86
N PRO A 75 -24.49 14.32 -14.89
CA PRO A 75 -24.13 15.21 -13.78
C PRO A 75 -24.78 14.82 -12.45
N ASP A 76 -26.01 14.29 -12.52
CA ASP A 76 -26.81 13.88 -11.37
C ASP A 76 -26.39 12.54 -10.75
N ILE A 77 -25.40 11.82 -11.32
CA ILE A 77 -24.98 10.53 -10.77
C ILE A 77 -24.52 10.64 -9.32
N LYS A 78 -23.88 11.76 -8.97
CA LYS A 78 -23.39 11.97 -7.60
C LYS A 78 -24.55 12.09 -6.61
N SER A 79 -25.55 12.91 -6.92
CA SER A 79 -26.77 13.03 -6.10
C SER A 79 -27.55 11.71 -6.06
N ASN A 80 -27.66 11.00 -7.18
CA ASN A 80 -28.32 9.69 -7.24
C ASN A 80 -27.59 8.63 -6.40
N ARG A 81 -26.25 8.64 -6.38
CA ARG A 81 -25.42 7.75 -5.55
C ARG A 81 -25.54 8.09 -4.07
N ASP A 82 -25.68 9.36 -3.74
CA ASP A 82 -25.85 9.86 -2.37
C ASP A 82 -27.32 9.88 -1.90
N SER A 83 -28.25 9.35 -2.70
CA SER A 83 -29.67 9.22 -2.36
C SER A 83 -29.92 8.28 -1.17
N ASP A 84 -31.08 8.45 -0.53
CA ASP A 84 -31.48 7.60 0.60
C ASP A 84 -31.69 6.15 0.18
N SER A 85 -32.26 5.89 -1.00
CA SER A 85 -32.45 4.52 -1.48
C SER A 85 -31.12 3.79 -1.65
N ALA A 86 -30.13 4.40 -2.32
CA ALA A 86 -28.82 3.80 -2.52
C ALA A 86 -28.11 3.51 -1.18
N LYS A 87 -28.16 4.47 -0.25
CA LYS A 87 -27.57 4.32 1.10
C LYS A 87 -28.27 3.23 1.92
N GLN A 88 -29.59 3.19 1.91
CA GLN A 88 -30.36 2.19 2.66
C GLN A 88 -30.16 0.77 2.11
N VAL A 89 -30.12 0.61 0.78
CA VAL A 89 -29.84 -0.67 0.14
C VAL A 89 -28.43 -1.14 0.48
N LEU A 90 -27.42 -0.28 0.38
CA LEU A 90 -26.05 -0.64 0.74
C LEU A 90 -25.94 -1.04 2.21
N LYS A 91 -26.61 -0.31 3.11
CA LYS A 91 -26.70 -0.64 4.54
C LYS A 91 -27.42 -1.98 4.79
N GLY A 92 -28.49 -2.24 4.05
CA GLY A 92 -29.24 -3.50 4.09
C GLY A 92 -28.38 -4.69 3.65
N CYS A 93 -27.72 -4.57 2.49
CA CYS A 93 -26.76 -5.56 2.01
C CYS A 93 -25.61 -5.77 3.00
N GLY A 94 -25.11 -4.68 3.59
CA GLY A 94 -24.17 -4.70 4.71
C GLY A 94 -24.62 -5.60 5.85
N ARG A 95 -25.84 -5.40 6.36
CA ARG A 95 -26.40 -6.21 7.46
C ARG A 95 -26.58 -7.67 7.10
N LEU A 96 -27.10 -7.95 5.89
CA LEU A 96 -27.38 -9.32 5.44
C LEU A 96 -26.11 -10.13 5.16
N LYS A 97 -25.02 -9.47 4.72
CA LYS A 97 -23.79 -10.11 4.22
C LYS A 97 -22.55 -9.77 5.03
N SER A 98 -22.72 -9.23 6.23
CA SER A 98 -21.61 -8.95 7.14
C SER A 98 -20.94 -10.25 7.54
N THR A 99 -19.72 -10.46 7.05
CA THR A 99 -18.82 -11.51 7.55
C THR A 99 -17.87 -10.91 8.58
N THR A 100 -17.55 -11.66 9.64
CA THR A 100 -16.49 -11.28 10.59
C THR A 100 -15.20 -10.95 9.84
N ILE A 101 -14.66 -9.75 10.07
CA ILE A 101 -13.39 -9.33 9.49
C ILE A 101 -12.27 -10.07 10.23
N LEU A 102 -11.70 -11.09 9.60
CA LEU A 102 -10.46 -11.71 10.07
C LEU A 102 -9.30 -10.77 9.73
N HIS A 103 -8.79 -10.07 10.74
CA HIS A 103 -7.62 -9.21 10.57
C HIS A 103 -6.36 -10.06 10.42
N LYS A 104 -5.50 -9.72 9.44
CA LYS A 104 -4.17 -10.31 9.35
C LYS A 104 -3.41 -10.04 10.65
N LEU A 105 -2.83 -11.09 11.25
CA LEU A 105 -2.12 -10.96 12.52
C LEU A 105 -0.95 -9.97 12.39
N PRO A 106 -0.77 -9.07 13.37
CA PRO A 106 0.38 -8.18 13.40
C PRO A 106 1.66 -8.98 13.60
N LEU A 107 2.75 -8.54 12.97
CA LEU A 107 4.05 -9.14 13.20
C LEU A 107 4.54 -8.79 14.61
N SER A 108 5.13 -9.75 15.32
CA SER A 108 5.80 -9.48 16.59
C SER A 108 7.24 -9.02 16.36
N PHE A 109 7.77 -8.22 17.29
CA PHE A 109 9.18 -7.82 17.28
C PHE A 109 10.13 -9.04 17.35
N ALA A 110 9.80 -10.04 18.17
CA ALA A 110 10.60 -11.26 18.30
C ALA A 110 10.74 -12.02 16.98
N GLN A 111 9.68 -12.08 16.17
CA GLN A 111 9.75 -12.69 14.85
C GLN A 111 10.69 -11.90 13.91
N VAL A 112 10.66 -10.57 13.94
CA VAL A 112 11.58 -9.73 13.15
C VAL A 112 13.03 -9.95 13.59
N GLU A 113 13.29 -10.05 14.90
CA GLU A 113 14.61 -10.32 15.47
C GLU A 113 15.15 -11.69 15.09
N ASN A 114 14.29 -12.73 15.09
CA ASN A 114 14.66 -14.08 14.67
C ASN A 114 15.10 -14.12 13.21
N ILE A 115 14.35 -13.48 12.31
CA ILE A 115 14.70 -13.42 10.88
C ILE A 115 15.98 -12.61 10.64
N SER A 116 16.13 -11.49 11.37
CA SER A 116 17.34 -10.67 11.28
C SER A 116 18.58 -11.44 11.73
N THR A 117 18.42 -12.34 12.68
CA THR A 117 19.49 -13.24 13.15
C THR A 117 19.77 -14.34 12.12
N HIS A 118 18.73 -14.94 11.54
CA HIS A 118 18.84 -15.94 10.47
C HIS A 118 19.66 -15.41 9.27
N TYR A 119 19.37 -14.20 8.81
CA TYR A 119 20.05 -13.58 7.66
C TYR A 119 21.37 -12.87 8.01
N ARG A 120 21.81 -12.90 9.28
CA ARG A 120 22.99 -12.13 9.73
C ARG A 120 24.26 -12.51 8.97
N ALA A 121 24.45 -13.79 8.66
CA ALA A 121 25.63 -14.28 7.95
C ALA A 121 25.51 -14.18 6.41
N ASN A 122 24.31 -13.91 5.88
CA ASN A 122 24.09 -13.93 4.44
C ASN A 122 24.61 -12.67 3.75
N ASN A 123 25.30 -12.87 2.63
CA ASN A 123 25.88 -11.78 1.82
C ASN A 123 25.24 -11.65 0.44
N THR A 124 24.11 -12.33 0.17
CA THR A 124 23.41 -12.15 -1.10
C THR A 124 22.67 -10.81 -1.09
N ILE A 125 22.62 -10.15 -2.25
CA ILE A 125 21.89 -8.88 -2.41
C ILE A 125 20.41 -9.06 -2.08
N ASP A 126 19.80 -10.14 -2.56
CA ASP A 126 18.36 -10.36 -2.40
C ASP A 126 17.93 -10.64 -0.96
N ASP A 127 18.76 -11.35 -0.18
CA ASP A 127 18.46 -11.58 1.24
C ASP A 127 18.61 -10.30 2.06
N ASN A 128 19.66 -9.52 1.76
CA ASN A 128 19.87 -8.22 2.40
C ASN A 128 18.77 -7.22 2.00
N LEU A 129 18.32 -7.26 0.74
CA LEU A 129 17.17 -6.48 0.26
C LEU A 129 15.90 -6.87 1.03
N PHE A 130 15.61 -8.17 1.13
CA PHE A 130 14.45 -8.66 1.87
C PHE A 130 14.48 -8.20 3.32
N LEU A 131 15.63 -8.33 4.00
CA LEU A 131 15.79 -7.91 5.39
C LEU A 131 15.67 -6.39 5.56
N ALA A 132 16.23 -5.61 4.63
CA ALA A 132 16.12 -4.16 4.63
C ALA A 132 14.67 -3.70 4.45
N ILE A 133 13.91 -4.32 3.53
CA ILE A 133 12.48 -4.06 3.33
C ILE A 133 11.65 -4.50 4.54
N LEU A 134 11.92 -5.68 5.11
CA LEU A 134 11.22 -6.21 6.28
C LEU A 134 11.36 -5.27 7.47
N THR A 135 12.59 -4.92 7.82
CA THR A 135 12.89 -4.06 8.97
C THR A 135 12.50 -2.61 8.70
N GLY A 136 12.78 -2.08 7.51
CA GLY A 136 12.36 -0.75 7.10
C GLY A 136 10.84 -0.58 7.10
N GLY A 137 10.09 -1.58 6.62
CA GLY A 137 8.63 -1.57 6.63
C GLY A 137 8.05 -1.68 8.03
N PHE A 138 8.60 -2.55 8.88
CA PHE A 138 8.15 -2.74 10.25
C PHE A 138 8.40 -1.50 11.13
N PHE A 139 9.64 -1.00 11.18
CA PHE A 139 9.99 0.16 12.02
C PHE A 139 9.58 1.50 11.40
N GLY A 140 9.54 1.59 10.07
CA GLY A 140 9.14 2.80 9.35
C GLY A 140 7.62 2.96 9.22
N LEU A 141 6.84 1.95 9.61
CA LEU A 141 5.38 1.84 9.40
C LEU A 141 4.98 1.92 7.92
N LEU A 142 5.90 1.53 7.02
CA LEU A 142 5.68 1.63 5.58
C LEU A 142 4.74 0.53 5.10
N ARG A 143 3.88 0.85 4.14
CA ARG A 143 3.15 -0.16 3.39
C ARG A 143 4.09 -0.85 2.43
N ILE A 144 3.85 -2.13 2.19
CA ILE A 144 4.64 -2.89 1.21
C ILE A 144 4.61 -2.24 -0.20
N GLY A 145 3.47 -1.65 -0.60
CA GLY A 145 3.34 -0.97 -1.89
C GLY A 145 4.09 0.37 -1.97
N GLU A 146 4.66 0.85 -0.87
CA GLU A 146 5.53 2.05 -0.86
C GLU A 146 7.00 1.68 -1.10
N ILE A 147 7.36 0.39 -0.99
CA ILE A 147 8.74 -0.13 -1.03
C ILE A 147 8.93 -1.28 -2.05
N THR A 148 7.87 -1.67 -2.76
CA THR A 148 7.89 -2.67 -3.82
C THR A 148 7.14 -2.16 -5.04
N ASP A 149 7.52 -2.63 -6.24
CA ASP A 149 6.78 -2.35 -7.46
C ASP A 149 5.52 -3.25 -7.52
N PRO A 150 4.44 -2.78 -8.17
CA PRO A 150 3.31 -3.63 -8.51
C PRO A 150 3.76 -4.84 -9.34
N ASP A 151 3.06 -5.96 -9.20
CA ASP A 151 3.34 -7.15 -10.01
C ASP A 151 2.97 -6.94 -11.49
N ASP A 152 1.97 -6.07 -11.76
CA ASP A 152 1.61 -5.65 -13.11
C ASP A 152 2.41 -4.39 -13.51
N PRO A 153 3.26 -4.47 -14.56
CA PRO A 153 4.03 -3.34 -15.05
C PRO A 153 3.18 -2.12 -15.42
N LEU A 154 1.93 -2.30 -15.86
CA LEU A 154 1.02 -1.22 -16.23
C LEU A 154 0.60 -0.35 -15.05
N LEU A 155 0.72 -0.87 -13.83
CA LEU A 155 0.40 -0.17 -12.59
C LEU A 155 1.61 0.57 -12.01
N THR A 156 2.80 0.41 -12.59
CA THR A 156 4.04 0.98 -12.05
C THR A 156 4.07 2.49 -12.24
N ASN A 157 4.23 3.24 -11.14
CA ASN A 157 4.45 4.68 -11.19
C ASN A 157 5.90 4.99 -10.78
N ARG A 158 6.76 5.28 -11.76
CA ARG A 158 8.19 5.59 -11.53
C ARG A 158 8.42 6.82 -10.65
N LYS A 159 7.45 7.74 -10.55
CA LYS A 159 7.52 8.91 -9.65
C LYS A 159 7.39 8.52 -8.17
N LYS A 160 6.84 7.35 -7.86
CA LYS A 160 6.63 6.85 -6.50
C LYS A 160 7.72 5.92 -6.00
N ILE A 161 8.71 5.61 -6.84
CA ILE A 161 9.81 4.71 -6.47
C ILE A 161 10.80 5.47 -5.59
N THR A 162 11.20 4.83 -4.49
CA THR A 162 12.22 5.36 -3.60
C THR A 162 13.56 5.53 -4.32
N ARG A 163 14.06 6.78 -4.37
CA ARG A 163 15.33 7.12 -5.02
C ARG A 163 16.52 6.78 -4.12
N ARG A 164 17.67 6.42 -4.70
CA ARG A 164 18.89 6.10 -3.96
C ARG A 164 19.39 7.29 -3.14
N ASN A 165 19.35 8.50 -3.72
CA ASN A 165 19.80 9.74 -3.08
C ASN A 165 18.98 10.13 -1.84
N SER A 166 17.80 9.52 -1.66
CA SER A 166 16.98 9.79 -0.49
C SER A 166 17.49 9.14 0.79
N PHE A 167 18.26 8.04 0.66
CA PHE A 167 18.89 7.40 1.81
C PHE A 167 20.25 8.05 2.12
N ILE A 168 20.26 8.91 3.13
CA ILE A 168 21.46 9.60 3.62
C ILE A 168 21.82 9.06 5.00
N THR A 169 23.01 8.50 5.16
CA THR A 169 23.60 8.15 6.46
C THR A 169 24.61 9.24 6.86
N GLU A 170 24.16 10.30 7.53
CA GLU A 170 25.10 11.24 8.16
C GLU A 170 25.61 10.65 9.48
N GLY A 171 26.86 10.97 9.82
CA GLY A 171 27.55 10.53 11.02
C GLY A 171 26.62 10.52 12.24
N SER A 172 26.33 9.31 12.71
CA SER A 172 25.51 8.98 13.88
C SER A 172 23.99 9.17 13.84
N ALA A 173 23.38 9.60 12.72
CA ALA A 173 21.92 9.48 12.50
C ALA A 173 21.56 9.60 11.01
N PRO A 174 20.85 8.63 10.40
CA PRO A 174 20.39 8.77 9.02
C PRO A 174 19.35 9.89 8.85
N LYS A 175 19.53 10.79 7.88
CA LYS A 175 18.51 11.76 7.45
C LYS A 175 17.47 11.10 6.53
N SER A 176 16.90 9.99 6.99
CA SER A 176 15.49 9.75 6.70
C SER A 176 14.76 10.24 7.95
N ALA A 177 14.15 11.43 7.88
CA ALA A 177 13.42 12.03 9.00
C ALA A 177 12.41 11.03 9.61
N ALA A 178 11.88 10.14 8.77
CA ALA A 178 11.15 8.95 9.18
C ALA A 178 11.99 7.97 10.03
N LEU A 179 12.99 7.25 9.50
CA LEU A 179 13.60 6.16 10.29
C LEU A 179 14.46 6.61 11.49
N SER A 180 15.00 7.84 11.52
CA SER A 180 15.80 8.31 12.67
C SER A 180 14.96 8.81 13.85
N HIS A 181 13.92 9.62 13.61
CA HIS A 181 13.01 10.01 14.70
C HIS A 181 12.13 8.84 15.15
N LYS A 182 11.79 7.90 14.25
CA LYS A 182 11.00 6.69 14.55
C LYS A 182 11.76 5.63 15.36
N THR A 183 13.07 5.82 15.62
CA THR A 183 13.92 4.82 16.29
C THR A 183 14.60 5.34 17.55
N ASN A 184 13.97 6.26 18.29
CA ASN A 184 14.27 6.48 19.72
C ASN A 184 14.07 5.22 20.61
N LEU A 185 13.83 4.05 20.02
CA LEU A 185 14.33 2.76 20.47
C LEU A 185 15.86 2.80 20.63
N LYS A 186 16.31 3.43 21.73
CA LYS A 186 17.67 3.49 22.28
C LYS A 186 18.67 2.64 21.50
N ARG A 187 19.42 3.23 20.56
CA ARG A 187 20.81 2.92 20.13
C ARG A 187 21.36 1.51 20.46
N ASN A 188 20.56 0.46 20.28
CA ASN A 188 20.87 -0.89 20.70
C ASN A 188 21.37 -1.62 19.46
N ARG A 189 22.57 -2.21 19.57
CA ARG A 189 23.27 -2.93 18.50
C ARG A 189 22.59 -4.27 18.13
N ARG A 190 21.27 -4.27 17.99
CA ARG A 190 20.49 -5.47 17.66
C ARG A 190 20.47 -5.67 16.14
N SER A 191 20.49 -6.95 15.73
CA SER A 191 20.48 -7.35 14.31
C SER A 191 19.24 -6.87 13.56
N SER A 192 18.14 -6.60 14.25
CA SER A 192 16.88 -6.13 13.66
C SER A 192 16.83 -4.63 13.36
N TYR A 193 17.85 -3.86 13.73
CA TYR A 193 17.79 -2.41 13.58
C TYR A 193 17.78 -2.01 12.09
N PRO A 194 16.77 -1.25 11.63
CA PRO A 194 16.53 -1.03 10.21
C PRO A 194 17.68 -0.30 9.54
N VAL A 195 18.31 0.65 10.23
CA VAL A 195 19.44 1.42 9.69
C VAL A 195 20.61 0.51 9.32
N VAL A 196 20.92 -0.49 10.15
CA VAL A 196 22.03 -1.41 9.91
C VAL A 196 21.75 -2.29 8.70
N ASN A 197 20.53 -2.84 8.61
CA ASN A 197 20.14 -3.72 7.52
C ASN A 197 20.02 -2.97 6.19
N ILE A 198 19.44 -1.77 6.19
CA ILE A 198 19.34 -0.92 5.00
C ILE A 198 20.74 -0.47 4.56
N ALA A 199 21.61 -0.03 5.48
CA ALA A 199 22.97 0.36 5.13
C ALA A 199 23.77 -0.80 4.53
N ARG A 200 23.68 -2.00 5.12
CA ARG A 200 24.33 -3.21 4.59
C ARG A 200 23.85 -3.54 3.18
N TYR A 201 22.54 -3.51 2.96
CA TYR A 201 21.95 -3.70 1.64
C TYR A 201 22.44 -2.64 0.64
N VAL A 202 22.41 -1.37 1.01
CA VAL A 202 22.85 -0.24 0.18
C VAL A 202 24.31 -0.39 -0.24
N LEU A 203 25.20 -0.83 0.65
CA LEU A 203 26.61 -1.10 0.31
C LEU A 203 26.75 -2.18 -0.76
N LEU A 204 25.99 -3.27 -0.67
CA LEU A 204 26.01 -4.35 -1.67
C LEU A 204 25.38 -3.89 -3.00
N ARG A 205 24.30 -3.10 -2.91
CA ARG A 205 23.60 -2.54 -4.05
C ARG A 205 24.47 -1.55 -4.82
N ASP A 206 25.13 -0.61 -4.14
CA ASP A 206 25.96 0.42 -4.78
C ASP A 206 27.21 -0.19 -5.44
N ARG A 207 27.76 -1.27 -4.87
CA ARG A 207 28.84 -2.03 -5.51
C ARG A 207 28.43 -2.69 -6.82
N ARG A 208 27.16 -3.10 -6.95
CA ARG A 208 26.67 -3.81 -8.15
C ARG A 208 26.00 -2.89 -9.17
N PHE A 209 25.35 -1.83 -8.70
CA PHE A 209 24.55 -0.91 -9.51
C PHE A 209 24.90 0.56 -9.17
N PRO A 210 26.15 1.00 -9.39
CA PRO A 210 26.61 2.33 -8.98
C PRO A 210 25.75 3.45 -9.57
N ASP A 211 25.39 3.34 -10.85
CA ASP A 211 24.69 4.40 -11.59
C ASP A 211 23.15 4.32 -11.52
N ALA A 212 22.61 3.32 -10.81
CA ALA A 212 21.17 3.19 -10.75
C ALA A 212 20.57 4.27 -9.82
N ASP A 213 19.41 4.80 -10.19
CA ASP A 213 18.73 5.82 -9.39
C ASP A 213 17.85 5.24 -8.27
N TRP A 214 17.49 3.97 -8.34
CA TRP A 214 16.50 3.37 -7.44
C TRP A 214 17.16 2.73 -6.22
N LEU A 215 16.55 2.94 -5.05
CA LEU A 215 17.07 2.41 -3.79
C LEU A 215 16.91 0.89 -3.72
N TRP A 216 15.71 0.39 -4.01
CA TRP A 216 15.36 -1.03 -3.89
C TRP A 216 15.55 -1.73 -5.24
N LEU A 217 16.52 -2.64 -5.31
CA LEU A 217 16.95 -3.36 -6.49
C LEU A 217 17.30 -4.79 -6.10
N THR A 218 16.68 -5.75 -6.77
CA THR A 218 17.04 -7.16 -6.70
C THR A 218 18.44 -7.38 -7.29
N SER A 219 18.97 -8.59 -7.12
CA SER A 219 20.19 -9.05 -7.79
C SER A 219 20.15 -8.93 -9.32
N ARG A 220 18.95 -8.81 -9.90
CA ARG A 220 18.74 -8.59 -11.34
C ARG A 220 18.72 -7.11 -11.76
N GLY A 221 18.87 -6.17 -10.83
CA GLY A 221 18.87 -4.73 -11.12
C GLY A 221 17.48 -4.16 -11.38
N VAL A 222 16.42 -4.87 -10.99
CA VAL A 222 15.03 -4.40 -11.06
C VAL A 222 14.43 -4.25 -9.67
N PRO A 223 13.48 -3.32 -9.45
CA PRO A 223 12.79 -3.21 -8.17
C PRO A 223 12.08 -4.51 -7.78
N PRO A 224 12.05 -4.86 -6.48
CA PRO A 224 11.33 -6.05 -6.02
C PRO A 224 9.83 -5.85 -6.20
N SER A 225 9.15 -6.86 -6.76
CA SER A 225 7.69 -6.86 -6.83
C SER A 225 7.07 -7.27 -5.49
N ARG A 226 5.77 -6.99 -5.32
CA ARG A 226 5.01 -7.49 -4.17
C ARG A 226 5.07 -9.02 -4.07
N THR A 227 4.93 -9.74 -5.18
CA THR A 227 5.04 -11.21 -5.21
C THR A 227 6.43 -11.68 -4.82
N TRP A 228 7.48 -11.00 -5.29
CA TRP A 228 8.86 -11.30 -4.88
C TRP A 228 9.03 -11.21 -3.36
N PHE A 229 8.50 -10.16 -2.72
CA PHE A 229 8.59 -10.01 -1.28
C PHE A 229 7.77 -11.08 -0.55
N LEU A 230 6.51 -11.29 -0.96
CA LEU A 230 5.63 -12.25 -0.31
C LEU A 230 6.14 -13.68 -0.42
N TYR A 231 6.76 -14.06 -1.53
CA TYR A 231 7.40 -15.36 -1.70
C TYR A 231 8.46 -15.62 -0.62
N ARG A 232 9.30 -14.62 -0.33
CA ARG A 232 10.33 -14.69 0.72
C ARG A 232 9.74 -14.59 2.12
N PHE A 233 8.73 -13.74 2.30
CA PHE A 233 8.03 -13.54 3.56
C PHE A 233 7.36 -14.84 4.03
N HIS A 234 6.68 -15.55 3.13
CA HIS A 234 5.97 -16.78 3.48
C HIS A 234 6.87 -18.00 3.73
N GLN A 235 8.19 -17.87 3.56
CA GLN A 235 9.14 -18.87 4.07
C GLN A 235 9.22 -18.85 5.60
N PHE A 236 8.88 -17.72 6.24
CA PHE A 236 8.99 -17.54 7.70
C PHE A 236 7.64 -17.30 8.37
N PHE A 237 6.62 -16.90 7.61
CA PHE A 237 5.34 -16.47 8.12
C PHE A 237 4.17 -17.20 7.47
N PRO A 238 3.11 -17.47 8.25
CA PRO A 238 1.95 -18.18 7.73
C PRO A 238 1.19 -17.30 6.72
N LYS A 239 0.32 -17.90 5.89
CA LYS A 239 -0.32 -17.22 4.75
C LYS A 239 -1.30 -16.12 5.17
N GLU A 240 -1.75 -16.18 6.41
CA GLU A 240 -2.63 -15.23 7.09
C GLU A 240 -1.91 -13.89 7.34
N SER A 241 -0.57 -13.89 7.45
CA SER A 241 0.24 -12.68 7.52
C SER A 241 0.49 -12.08 6.12
N GLY A 242 0.97 -10.85 6.03
CA GLY A 242 1.36 -10.26 4.74
C GLY A 242 1.88 -8.84 4.87
N GLY A 243 1.89 -8.07 3.78
CA GLY A 243 2.45 -6.71 3.77
C GLY A 243 1.83 -5.76 4.82
N HIS A 244 0.54 -5.91 5.14
CA HIS A 244 -0.12 -5.12 6.20
C HIS A 244 0.32 -5.51 7.61
N SER A 245 0.79 -6.74 7.82
CA SER A 245 1.28 -7.22 9.12
C SER A 245 2.51 -6.47 9.59
N LEU A 246 3.33 -5.93 8.68
CA LEU A 246 4.51 -5.12 9.01
C LEU A 246 4.10 -3.82 9.72
N ARG A 247 3.25 -3.03 9.06
CA ARG A 247 2.75 -1.75 9.59
C ARG A 247 1.96 -1.96 10.89
N ALA A 248 1.09 -2.97 10.92
CA ALA A 248 0.31 -3.29 12.12
C ALA A 248 1.22 -3.71 13.30
N GLY A 249 2.22 -4.54 13.03
CA GLY A 249 3.20 -4.99 14.02
C GLY A 249 4.07 -3.86 14.57
N GLY A 250 4.58 -2.99 13.69
CA GLY A 250 5.32 -1.80 14.08
C GLY A 250 4.49 -0.84 14.95
N ALA A 251 3.24 -0.59 14.55
CA ALA A 251 2.33 0.26 15.32
C ALA A 251 2.03 -0.34 16.71
N THR A 252 1.84 -1.65 16.79
CA THR A 252 1.67 -2.36 18.08
C THR A 252 2.91 -2.26 18.94
N LEU A 253 4.11 -2.33 18.36
CA LEU A 253 5.36 -2.15 19.09
C LEU A 253 5.46 -0.73 19.67
N LEU A 254 5.13 0.30 18.90
CA LEU A 254 5.15 1.69 19.36
C LEU A 254 4.12 1.92 20.49
N ALA A 255 2.92 1.36 20.35
CA ALA A 255 1.91 1.43 21.40
C ALA A 255 2.40 0.78 22.71
N ARG A 256 3.15 -0.34 22.63
CA ARG A 256 3.80 -0.96 23.81
C ARG A 256 4.89 -0.09 24.45
N TYR A 257 5.46 0.85 23.70
CA TYR A 257 6.41 1.85 24.20
C TYR A 257 5.72 3.16 24.62
N ASN A 258 4.39 3.16 24.78
CA ASN A 258 3.59 4.30 25.21
C ASN A 258 3.62 5.51 24.25
N TYR A 259 3.83 5.27 22.95
CA TYR A 259 3.54 6.31 21.95
C TYR A 259 2.04 6.50 21.86
N ASP A 260 1.58 7.75 21.87
CA ASP A 260 0.17 8.08 21.72
C ASP A 260 -0.31 7.87 20.27
N PHE A 261 -1.63 7.81 20.10
CA PHE A 261 -2.26 7.56 18.81
C PHE A 261 -1.89 8.62 17.76
N ASN A 262 -1.83 9.90 18.13
CA ASN A 262 -1.51 10.99 17.19
C ASN A 262 -0.05 10.88 16.75
N SER A 263 0.87 10.57 17.67
CA SER A 263 2.27 10.30 17.34
C SER A 263 2.41 9.11 16.38
N ILE A 264 1.74 7.99 16.66
CA ILE A 264 1.79 6.81 15.76
C ILE A 264 1.19 7.16 14.39
N GLN A 265 0.08 7.90 14.34
CA GLN A 265 -0.56 8.32 13.09
C GLN A 265 0.33 9.27 12.29
N ALA A 266 0.97 10.25 12.95
CA ALA A 266 1.93 11.15 12.32
C ALA A 266 3.11 10.35 11.73
N LEU A 267 3.71 9.43 12.50
CA LEU A 267 4.78 8.57 12.02
C LEU A 267 4.34 7.70 10.83
N ALA A 268 3.09 7.23 10.82
CA ALA A 268 2.58 6.39 9.75
C ALA A 268 2.13 7.19 8.51
N SER A 269 2.00 8.51 8.64
CA SER A 269 1.59 9.47 7.58
C SER A 269 2.78 10.25 7.02
N ASP A 270 3.86 10.36 7.79
CA ASP A 270 5.20 10.71 7.34
C ASP A 270 5.74 9.57 6.47
N LEU A 271 5.13 9.45 5.29
CA LEU A 271 5.80 9.07 4.05
C LEU A 271 7.17 9.71 4.11
N LEU A 272 8.20 8.87 4.07
CA LEU A 272 9.55 9.22 3.65
C LEU A 272 9.64 10.67 3.15
N TYR A 273 9.86 11.63 4.06
CA TYR A 273 10.35 12.97 3.72
C TYR A 273 11.77 12.72 3.20
N MET A 274 11.80 12.37 1.93
CA MET A 274 12.91 11.81 1.18
C MET A 274 12.90 12.51 -0.18
N GLY A 275 12.99 13.84 -0.09
CA GLY A 275 13.24 14.76 -1.20
C GLY A 275 11.99 15.40 -1.81
N CYS A 276 11.67 16.62 -1.39
CA CYS A 276 11.09 17.62 -2.28
C CYS A 276 11.42 19.03 -1.78
N HIS A 277 12.69 19.43 -1.90
CA HIS A 277 13.08 20.81 -2.13
C HIS A 277 14.29 20.82 -3.06
N SER A 278 14.00 20.89 -4.35
CA SER A 278 14.88 21.55 -5.31
C SER A 278 14.72 23.06 -5.10
N GLN A 279 15.74 23.70 -4.56
CA GLN A 279 16.20 24.99 -5.09
C GLN A 279 17.53 24.72 -5.78
#